data_AF-A0A7J8BK52-F1
#
_entry.id   AF-A0A7J8BK52-F1
#
_cell.length_a   1.000
_cell.length_b   1.000
_cell.length_c   1.000
_cell.angle_alpha   90.00
_cell.angle_beta   90.00
_cell.angle_gamma   90.00
#
_symmetry.space_group_name_H-M   'P 1'
#
loop_
_entity.id
_entity.type
_entity.pdbx_description
1 polymer ?
#
loop_
_entity_poly.entity_id
_entity_poly.type
_entity_poly.pdbx_seq_one_letter_code
_entity_poly.pdbx_strand_id
1 'polypeptide(L)'
;MKSGGGSLTSLWGLLFFSAALLLWPTSGEICGPGIDIRNDYQQLKRLENCTVIEGYLHILLISKVEDYRSYRFPKLTVITEYLLLFRVAGLESLGDLFPNLTVIRGWKLFYNYALVIFEMTNLKDIGLHSLRNITRGAIRIEKNADLCYLSTVDWSLILDAVSNNYIVGNKPPKECGDLCPGTIEEKPMCEKTTINNEYNYRCWTTNHCQKTGCKAFFLQMLSSPDRRTLCVLPPGDAGPPPGPRESGPGRCLQTCRSSLSLRQRQVACSGVFT
;
A
#
# COMPACT_ATOMS: atom_id res chain seq x y z
N MET A 1 -13.85 74.52 4.90
CA MET A 1 -14.28 73.23 5.50
C MET A 1 -14.33 72.18 4.39
N LYS A 2 -14.07 70.92 4.77
CA LYS A 2 -13.56 69.78 3.97
C LYS A 2 -14.27 69.46 2.65
N SER A 3 -13.43 69.16 1.66
CA SER A 3 -13.71 68.57 0.36
C SER A 3 -14.05 67.07 0.45
N GLY A 4 -14.85 66.58 -0.50
CA GLY A 4 -15.46 65.25 -0.56
C GLY A 4 -14.49 64.09 -0.78
N GLY A 5 -14.80 62.96 -0.14
CA GLY A 5 -14.09 61.70 -0.28
C GLY A 5 -14.65 60.86 -1.42
N GLY A 6 -13.82 60.63 -2.44
CA GLY A 6 -14.08 59.69 -3.52
C GLY A 6 -13.84 58.24 -3.08
N SER A 7 -14.78 57.38 -3.47
CA SER A 7 -14.74 55.92 -3.36
C SER A 7 -13.60 55.35 -4.22
N LEU A 8 -12.72 54.55 -3.62
CA LEU A 8 -11.67 53.81 -4.32
C LEU A 8 -11.84 52.31 -4.07
N THR A 9 -12.78 51.68 -4.79
CA THR A 9 -12.98 50.23 -4.74
C THR A 9 -12.18 49.53 -5.84
N SER A 10 -11.40 48.53 -5.40
CA SER A 10 -11.13 47.26 -6.09
C SER A 10 -10.29 47.28 -7.38
N LEU A 11 -8.98 47.16 -7.24
CA LEU A 11 -8.08 46.67 -8.31
C LEU A 11 -6.97 45.72 -7.81
N TRP A 12 -7.06 45.24 -6.57
CA TRP A 12 -6.08 44.30 -5.98
C TRP A 12 -6.59 42.85 -5.90
N GLY A 13 -7.68 42.52 -6.61
CA GLY A 13 -8.32 41.19 -6.56
C GLY A 13 -7.90 40.20 -7.65
N LEU A 14 -7.15 40.62 -8.67
CA LEU A 14 -6.89 39.82 -9.88
C LEU A 14 -5.43 39.37 -10.07
N LEU A 15 -4.59 39.49 -9.04
CA LEU A 15 -3.22 38.94 -9.05
C LEU A 15 -2.99 37.84 -8.00
N PHE A 16 -4.05 37.37 -7.35
CA PHE A 16 -3.96 36.30 -6.33
C PHE A 16 -4.57 34.96 -6.75
N PHE A 17 -4.96 34.79 -8.03
CA PHE A 17 -5.62 33.57 -8.52
C PHE A 17 -4.82 32.74 -9.54
N SER A 18 -3.56 33.10 -9.83
CA SER A 18 -2.74 32.38 -10.84
C SER A 18 -1.50 31.67 -10.30
N ALA A 19 -1.26 31.67 -8.98
CA ALA A 19 -0.08 31.03 -8.38
C ALA A 19 -0.39 29.81 -7.50
N ALA A 20 -1.54 29.16 -7.68
CA ALA A 20 -1.92 27.94 -6.94
C ALA A 20 -1.87 26.66 -7.79
N LEU A 21 -1.19 26.67 -8.94
CA LEU A 21 -1.06 25.50 -9.84
C LEU A 21 0.35 24.89 -9.88
N LEU A 22 1.29 25.32 -9.02
CA LEU A 22 2.67 24.80 -9.02
C LEU A 22 3.11 24.21 -7.68
N LEU A 23 2.22 23.49 -6.99
CA LEU A 23 2.58 22.72 -5.81
C LEU A 23 2.08 21.28 -5.92
N TRP A 24 2.60 20.54 -6.89
CA TRP A 24 2.71 19.09 -6.77
C TRP A 24 4.14 18.71 -6.46
N PRO A 25 4.46 18.36 -5.20
CA PRO A 25 5.68 17.62 -4.92
C PRO A 25 5.39 16.16 -5.24
N THR A 26 5.67 15.71 -6.46
CA THR A 26 5.76 14.28 -6.77
C THR A 26 7.03 14.04 -7.57
N SER A 27 8.14 13.76 -6.86
CA SER A 27 9.38 13.30 -7.50
C SER A 27 9.27 11.83 -7.94
N GLY A 28 8.19 11.47 -8.62
CA GLY A 28 7.90 10.10 -9.04
C GLY A 28 7.38 10.08 -10.46
N GLU A 29 7.97 9.22 -11.29
CA GLU A 29 7.54 9.05 -12.69
C GLU A 29 6.18 8.35 -12.75
N ILE A 30 5.28 8.90 -13.54
CA ILE A 30 3.94 8.35 -13.79
C ILE A 30 3.98 7.60 -15.12
N CYS A 31 3.58 6.34 -15.10
CA CYS A 31 3.54 5.48 -16.28
C CYS A 31 2.09 5.13 -16.61
N GLY A 32 1.68 5.32 -17.87
CA GLY A 32 0.32 5.02 -18.33
C GLY A 32 0.05 5.49 -19.76
N PRO A 33 -1.15 5.23 -20.30
CA PRO A 33 -2.30 4.63 -19.63
C PRO A 33 -2.25 3.08 -19.63
N GLY A 34 -2.20 2.48 -18.44
CA GLY A 34 -2.17 1.02 -18.25
C GLY A 34 -0.92 0.34 -18.80
N ILE A 35 -0.51 -0.77 -18.20
CA ILE A 35 0.65 -1.53 -18.63
C ILE A 35 0.25 -3.00 -18.75
N ASP A 36 0.33 -3.54 -19.96
CA ASP A 36 0.17 -4.97 -20.24
C ASP A 36 1.53 -5.55 -20.66
N ILE A 37 2.05 -6.46 -19.83
CA ILE A 37 3.28 -7.23 -20.03
C ILE A 37 2.85 -8.67 -20.28
N ARG A 38 3.12 -9.18 -21.48
CA ARG A 38 2.62 -10.48 -21.91
C ARG A 38 3.66 -11.26 -22.70
N ASN A 39 3.75 -12.56 -22.44
CA ASN A 39 4.61 -13.55 -23.13
C ASN A 39 6.12 -13.33 -22.99
N ASP A 40 6.59 -12.10 -22.89
CA ASP A 40 8.01 -11.73 -22.84
C ASP A 40 8.34 -11.02 -21.53
N TYR A 41 9.13 -11.70 -20.70
CA TYR A 41 9.58 -11.18 -19.41
C TYR A 41 10.47 -9.93 -19.54
N GLN A 42 11.16 -9.73 -20.67
CA GLN A 42 12.01 -8.55 -20.86
C GLN A 42 11.21 -7.25 -20.91
N GLN A 43 9.91 -7.32 -21.20
CA GLN A 43 9.02 -6.16 -21.13
C GLN A 43 8.81 -5.64 -19.71
N LEU A 44 9.21 -6.39 -18.67
CA LEU A 44 9.24 -5.90 -17.29
C LEU A 44 10.11 -4.63 -17.16
N LYS A 45 11.13 -4.43 -18.02
CA LYS A 45 11.97 -3.22 -18.04
C LYS A 45 11.18 -1.92 -18.18
N ARG A 46 9.96 -1.98 -18.73
CA ARG A 46 9.05 -0.82 -18.82
C ARG A 46 8.69 -0.23 -17.44
N LEU A 47 8.92 -0.97 -16.36
CA LEU A 47 8.62 -0.56 -14.99
C LEU A 47 9.80 0.10 -14.26
N GLU A 48 11.00 0.18 -14.88
CA GLU A 48 12.26 0.58 -14.20
C GLU A 48 12.19 1.94 -13.49
N ASN A 49 11.53 2.93 -14.09
CA ASN A 49 11.43 4.27 -13.51
C ASN A 49 10.06 4.59 -12.92
N CYS A 50 9.05 3.75 -13.15
CA CYS A 50 7.68 3.97 -12.73
C CYS A 50 7.57 4.01 -11.20
N THR A 51 7.08 5.15 -10.68
CA THR A 51 6.70 5.28 -9.28
C THR A 51 5.20 5.09 -9.10
N VAL A 52 4.41 5.59 -10.05
CA VAL A 52 2.96 5.45 -10.09
C VAL A 52 2.55 4.88 -11.44
N ILE A 53 1.73 3.82 -11.44
CA ILE A 53 1.07 3.33 -12.64
C ILE A 53 -0.33 3.92 -12.69
N GLU A 54 -0.57 4.77 -13.69
CA GLU A 54 -1.89 5.28 -14.02
C GLU A 54 -2.61 4.28 -14.93
N GLY A 55 -3.57 3.56 -14.37
CA GLY A 55 -4.30 2.48 -15.01
C GLY A 55 -4.08 1.15 -14.30
N TYR A 56 -4.22 0.07 -15.06
CA TYR A 56 -3.99 -1.30 -14.61
C TYR A 56 -2.56 -1.77 -14.88
N LEU A 57 -2.11 -2.78 -14.15
CA LEU A 57 -0.89 -3.54 -14.45
C LEU A 57 -1.26 -5.01 -14.69
N HIS A 58 -0.99 -5.52 -15.89
CA HIS A 58 -1.13 -6.93 -16.25
C HIS A 58 0.25 -7.53 -16.46
N ILE A 59 0.49 -8.70 -15.87
CA ILE A 59 1.68 -9.52 -16.11
C ILE A 59 1.21 -10.94 -16.38
N LEU A 60 1.19 -11.33 -17.66
CA LEU A 60 0.43 -12.48 -18.14
C LEU A 60 1.27 -13.40 -19.03
N LEU A 61 0.95 -14.70 -18.99
CA LEU A 61 1.35 -15.69 -20.00
C LEU A 61 2.87 -15.79 -20.24
N ILE A 62 3.68 -15.58 -19.21
CA ILE A 62 5.13 -15.80 -19.31
C ILE A 62 5.40 -17.27 -19.00
N SER A 63 5.51 -18.07 -20.05
CA SER A 63 5.56 -19.53 -19.94
C SER A 63 6.95 -20.10 -19.66
N LYS A 64 8.01 -19.33 -19.97
CA LYS A 64 9.38 -19.76 -19.73
C LYS A 64 9.75 -19.48 -18.28
N VAL A 65 10.38 -20.46 -17.63
CA VAL A 65 11.01 -20.24 -16.32
C VAL A 65 12.23 -19.36 -16.57
N GLU A 66 12.10 -18.09 -16.20
CA GLU A 66 13.14 -17.08 -16.36
C GLU A 66 13.72 -16.69 -15.00
N ASP A 67 14.92 -16.12 -15.01
CA ASP A 67 15.51 -15.58 -13.79
C ASP A 67 14.98 -14.16 -13.51
N TYR A 68 14.01 -14.05 -12.61
CA TYR A 68 13.47 -12.77 -12.17
C TYR A 68 14.37 -12.01 -11.19
N ARG A 69 15.48 -12.60 -10.70
CA ARG A 69 16.36 -11.97 -9.69
C ARG A 69 16.98 -10.66 -10.18
N SER A 70 17.16 -10.50 -11.49
CA SER A 70 17.66 -9.25 -12.08
C SER A 70 16.59 -8.15 -12.20
N TYR A 71 15.32 -8.49 -12.00
CA TYR A 71 14.21 -7.55 -12.11
C TYR A 71 13.71 -7.16 -10.73
N ARG A 72 13.92 -5.90 -10.37
CA ARG A 72 13.43 -5.31 -9.12
C ARG A 72 13.03 -3.87 -9.38
N PHE A 73 11.79 -3.54 -9.02
CA PHE A 73 11.17 -2.23 -9.28
C PHE A 73 10.84 -1.53 -7.95
N PRO A 74 11.86 -1.09 -7.18
CA PRO A 74 11.66 -0.50 -5.87
C PRO A 74 11.02 0.89 -5.92
N LYS A 75 10.99 1.53 -7.08
CA LYS A 75 10.34 2.85 -7.25
C LYS A 75 8.82 2.73 -7.25
N LEU A 76 8.27 1.61 -7.71
CA LEU A 76 6.82 1.44 -7.84
C LEU A 76 6.15 1.39 -6.46
N THR A 77 5.27 2.37 -6.21
CA THR A 77 4.58 2.52 -4.92
C THR A 77 3.07 2.53 -5.03
N VAL A 78 2.52 2.92 -6.19
CA VAL A 78 1.07 3.07 -6.37
C VAL A 78 0.61 2.53 -7.71
N ILE A 79 -0.51 1.79 -7.70
CA ILE A 79 -1.29 1.41 -8.89
C ILE A 79 -2.69 2.01 -8.73
N THR A 80 -3.17 2.75 -9.73
CA THR A 80 -4.45 3.47 -9.59
C THR A 80 -5.68 2.61 -9.85
N GLU A 81 -5.61 1.61 -10.72
CA GLU A 81 -6.70 0.67 -10.96
C GLU A 81 -6.44 -0.67 -10.25
N TYR A 82 -6.06 -1.71 -10.99
CA TYR A 82 -5.90 -3.06 -10.46
C TYR A 82 -4.61 -3.73 -10.96
N LEU A 83 -4.14 -4.74 -10.21
CA LEU A 83 -3.01 -5.59 -10.56
C LEU A 83 -3.50 -7.00 -10.90
N LEU A 84 -3.10 -7.52 -12.06
CA LEU A 84 -3.46 -8.86 -12.54
C LEU A 84 -2.20 -9.66 -12.90
N LEU A 85 -2.04 -10.80 -12.25
CA LEU A 85 -1.00 -11.79 -12.52
C LEU A 85 -1.66 -13.10 -12.97
N PHE A 86 -1.25 -13.61 -14.13
CA PHE A 86 -1.82 -14.83 -14.69
C PHE A 86 -0.77 -15.67 -15.43
N ARG A 87 -0.55 -16.91 -14.99
CA ARG A 87 0.36 -17.86 -15.65
C ARG A 87 1.74 -17.28 -15.94
N VAL A 88 2.43 -16.87 -14.87
CA VAL A 88 3.83 -16.43 -14.92
C VAL A 88 4.67 -17.50 -14.25
N ALA A 89 5.44 -18.25 -15.04
CA ALA A 89 6.31 -19.32 -14.58
C ALA A 89 7.60 -18.76 -13.97
N GLY A 90 8.14 -19.41 -12.94
CA GLY A 90 9.43 -19.05 -12.32
C GLY A 90 9.41 -17.90 -11.31
N LEU A 91 8.33 -17.13 -11.20
CA LEU A 91 8.21 -16.06 -10.20
C LEU A 91 7.83 -16.63 -8.83
N GLU A 92 8.71 -16.50 -7.84
CA GLU A 92 8.51 -17.08 -6.49
C GLU A 92 7.85 -16.13 -5.50
N SER A 93 8.13 -14.82 -5.57
CA SER A 93 7.54 -13.80 -4.70
C SER A 93 7.30 -12.48 -5.44
N LEU A 94 6.17 -11.80 -5.19
CA LEU A 94 5.97 -10.45 -5.74
C LEU A 94 6.77 -9.39 -4.96
N GLY A 95 7.24 -9.70 -3.75
CA GLY A 95 8.11 -8.83 -2.96
C GLY A 95 9.49 -8.61 -3.62
N ASP A 96 9.92 -9.55 -4.46
CA ASP A 96 11.16 -9.44 -5.23
C ASP A 96 11.03 -8.38 -6.34
N LEU A 97 9.86 -8.35 -7.01
CA LEU A 97 9.54 -7.37 -8.05
C LEU A 97 9.16 -6.01 -7.48
N PHE A 98 8.24 -5.98 -6.51
CA PHE A 98 7.56 -4.76 -6.06
C PHE A 98 7.66 -4.57 -4.53
N PRO A 99 8.88 -4.40 -3.98
CA PRO A 99 9.08 -4.34 -2.53
C PRO A 99 8.38 -3.15 -1.86
N ASN A 100 8.17 -2.05 -2.59
CA ASN A 100 7.64 -0.79 -2.07
C ASN A 100 6.20 -0.49 -2.54
N LEU A 101 5.52 -1.43 -3.20
CA LEU A 101 4.12 -1.24 -3.58
C LEU A 101 3.27 -1.07 -2.32
N THR A 102 2.70 0.12 -2.16
CA THR A 102 2.07 0.56 -0.91
C THR A 102 0.56 0.68 -1.03
N VAL A 103 0.06 1.12 -2.18
CA VAL A 103 -1.38 1.37 -2.40
C VAL A 103 -1.85 0.85 -3.76
N ILE A 104 -2.99 0.16 -3.77
CA ILE A 104 -3.78 -0.11 -4.97
C ILE A 104 -5.13 0.61 -4.81
N ARG A 105 -5.41 1.61 -5.64
CA ARG A 105 -6.58 2.49 -5.43
C ARG A 105 -7.90 1.87 -5.90
N GLY A 106 -7.91 1.01 -6.93
CA GLY A 106 -9.13 0.36 -7.39
C GLY A 106 -10.17 1.32 -8.01
N TRP A 107 -9.71 2.38 -8.71
CA TRP A 107 -10.61 3.29 -9.42
C TRP A 107 -11.46 2.54 -10.46
N LYS A 108 -10.82 1.63 -11.20
CA LYS A 108 -11.48 0.55 -11.94
C LYS A 108 -11.03 -0.80 -11.39
N LEU A 109 -11.86 -1.82 -11.61
CA LEU A 109 -11.69 -3.16 -11.06
C LEU A 109 -11.78 -4.20 -12.17
N PHE A 110 -11.12 -5.33 -11.98
CA PHE A 110 -11.29 -6.51 -12.82
C PHE A 110 -12.32 -7.44 -12.18
N TYR A 111 -13.55 -7.47 -12.71
CA TYR A 111 -14.68 -8.24 -12.14
C TYR A 111 -14.86 -8.01 -10.61
N ASN A 112 -14.76 -6.76 -10.16
CA ASN A 112 -14.80 -6.31 -8.75
C ASN A 112 -13.54 -6.54 -7.91
N TYR A 113 -12.47 -7.07 -8.51
CA TYR A 113 -11.19 -7.29 -7.83
C TYR A 113 -10.16 -6.21 -8.18
N ALA A 114 -9.38 -5.80 -7.17
CA ALA A 114 -8.26 -4.87 -7.31
C ALA A 114 -6.91 -5.58 -7.38
N LEU A 115 -6.83 -6.80 -6.86
CA LEU A 115 -5.66 -7.68 -6.97
C LEU A 115 -6.13 -9.07 -7.39
N VAL A 116 -5.55 -9.58 -8.47
CA VAL A 116 -5.84 -10.91 -9.01
C VAL A 116 -4.54 -11.66 -9.20
N ILE A 117 -4.42 -12.82 -8.55
CA ILE A 117 -3.29 -13.75 -8.66
C ILE A 117 -3.86 -15.11 -9.02
N PHE A 118 -3.69 -15.52 -10.27
CA PHE A 118 -4.36 -16.71 -10.81
C PHE A 118 -3.39 -17.63 -11.56
N GLU A 119 -3.42 -18.92 -11.23
CA GLU A 119 -2.61 -19.97 -11.88
C GLU A 119 -1.10 -19.63 -11.93
N MET A 120 -0.55 -19.13 -10.82
CA MET A 120 0.89 -18.88 -10.66
C MET A 120 1.56 -20.14 -10.11
N THR A 121 2.20 -20.91 -10.99
CA THR A 121 2.66 -22.28 -10.69
C THR A 121 3.82 -22.36 -9.70
N ASN A 122 4.65 -21.32 -9.59
CA ASN A 122 5.86 -21.34 -8.76
C ASN A 122 5.85 -20.29 -7.63
N LEU A 123 4.73 -19.58 -7.47
CA LEU A 123 4.60 -18.51 -6.48
C LEU A 123 4.48 -19.11 -5.09
N LYS A 124 5.45 -18.83 -4.21
CA LYS A 124 5.54 -19.35 -2.84
C LYS A 124 4.90 -18.41 -1.82
N ASP A 125 4.99 -17.11 -2.06
CA ASP A 125 4.39 -16.08 -1.21
C ASP A 125 4.01 -14.83 -2.02
N ILE A 126 3.10 -14.02 -1.49
CA ILE A 126 2.73 -12.74 -2.12
C ILE A 126 3.83 -11.70 -1.90
N GLY A 127 4.46 -11.67 -0.73
CA GLY A 127 5.65 -10.85 -0.46
C GLY A 127 5.47 -9.31 -0.49
N LEU A 128 4.26 -8.80 -0.71
CA LEU A 128 3.94 -7.36 -0.78
C LEU A 128 3.94 -6.69 0.61
N HIS A 129 5.08 -6.76 1.31
CA HIS A 129 5.23 -6.34 2.70
C HIS A 129 5.06 -4.83 2.96
N SER A 130 5.12 -4.01 1.92
CA SER A 130 4.83 -2.58 2.00
C SER A 130 3.37 -2.23 1.73
N LEU A 131 2.54 -3.17 1.27
CA LEU A 131 1.14 -2.92 0.92
C LEU A 131 0.35 -2.58 2.18
N ARG A 132 -0.20 -1.36 2.22
CA ARG A 132 -0.93 -0.83 3.38
C ARG A 132 -2.41 -0.63 3.13
N ASN A 133 -2.82 -0.41 1.88
CA ASN A 133 -4.19 -0.06 1.57
C ASN A 133 -4.57 -0.52 0.16
N ILE A 134 -5.66 -1.28 0.08
CA ILE A 134 -6.44 -1.44 -1.14
C ILE A 134 -7.75 -0.68 -0.93
N THR A 135 -7.90 0.44 -1.63
CA THR A 135 -8.94 1.43 -1.31
C THR A 135 -10.33 0.97 -1.75
N ARG A 136 -10.40 0.29 -2.90
CA ARG A 136 -11.65 -0.23 -3.45
C ARG A 136 -11.40 -1.56 -4.14
N GLY A 137 -12.35 -2.48 -4.04
CA GLY A 137 -12.28 -3.81 -4.63
C GLY A 137 -11.84 -4.89 -3.65
N ALA A 138 -12.14 -6.13 -3.99
CA ALA A 138 -11.70 -7.31 -3.25
C ALA A 138 -10.41 -7.88 -3.84
N ILE A 139 -9.90 -8.97 -3.27
CA ILE A 139 -8.80 -9.75 -3.84
C ILE A 139 -9.27 -11.11 -4.35
N ARG A 140 -8.67 -11.59 -5.43
CA ARG A 140 -8.87 -12.94 -5.97
C ARG A 140 -7.54 -13.66 -6.06
N ILE A 141 -7.36 -14.70 -5.26
CA ILE A 141 -6.13 -15.50 -5.22
C ILE A 141 -6.53 -16.96 -5.41
N GLU A 142 -6.26 -17.50 -6.59
CA GLU A 142 -6.84 -18.78 -6.96
C GLU A 142 -5.88 -19.65 -7.78
N LYS A 143 -5.91 -20.97 -7.50
CA LYS A 143 -5.13 -22.00 -8.23
C LYS A 143 -3.61 -21.78 -8.20
N ASN A 144 -3.06 -21.31 -7.09
CA ASN A 144 -1.61 -21.17 -6.90
C ASN A 144 -1.13 -22.31 -5.98
N ALA A 145 -0.71 -23.43 -6.57
CA ALA A 145 -0.49 -24.70 -5.86
C ALA A 145 0.65 -24.67 -4.84
N ASP A 146 1.64 -23.79 -5.03
CA ASP A 146 2.81 -23.65 -4.14
C ASP A 146 2.68 -22.48 -3.15
N LEU A 147 1.57 -21.72 -3.19
CA LEU A 147 1.41 -20.47 -2.45
C LEU A 147 1.06 -20.70 -0.98
N CYS A 148 1.95 -20.25 -0.09
CA CYS A 148 1.81 -20.23 1.36
C CYS A 148 1.68 -18.78 1.91
N TYR A 149 1.72 -18.59 3.23
CA TYR A 149 1.57 -17.30 3.91
C TYR A 149 0.21 -16.58 3.71
N LEU A 150 -0.83 -17.31 3.32
CA LEU A 150 -2.17 -16.73 3.13
C LEU A 150 -2.91 -16.53 4.46
N SER A 151 -2.72 -17.41 5.43
CA SER A 151 -3.35 -17.36 6.77
C SER A 151 -2.65 -16.40 7.73
N THR A 152 -1.39 -16.06 7.45
CA THR A 152 -0.58 -15.13 8.26
C THR A 152 -0.82 -13.66 7.90
N VAL A 153 -1.54 -13.37 6.83
CA VAL A 153 -1.88 -12.00 6.41
C VAL A 153 -3.31 -11.65 6.84
N ASP A 154 -3.42 -10.61 7.64
CA ASP A 154 -4.70 -10.01 8.04
C ASP A 154 -5.18 -8.98 7.01
N TRP A 155 -6.02 -9.43 6.07
CA TRP A 155 -6.58 -8.59 5.02
C TRP A 155 -7.50 -7.48 5.54
N SER A 156 -8.06 -7.62 6.75
CA SER A 156 -8.90 -6.58 7.37
C SER A 156 -8.16 -5.29 7.66
N LEU A 157 -6.83 -5.38 7.82
CA LEU A 157 -5.97 -4.22 8.02
C LEU A 157 -5.64 -3.49 6.71
N ILE A 158 -5.92 -4.10 5.56
CA ILE A 158 -5.52 -3.63 4.23
C ILE A 158 -6.74 -3.12 3.43
N LEU A 159 -7.90 -3.78 3.53
CA LEU A 159 -9.07 -3.49 2.70
C LEU A 159 -10.39 -3.67 3.47
N ASP A 160 -11.45 -2.95 3.07
CA ASP A 160 -12.77 -3.03 3.73
C ASP A 160 -13.61 -4.23 3.28
N ALA A 161 -13.56 -4.54 1.99
CA ALA A 161 -14.39 -5.56 1.34
C ALA A 161 -13.91 -7.00 1.59
N VAL A 162 -13.42 -7.32 2.80
CA VAL A 162 -12.80 -8.63 3.13
C VAL A 162 -13.76 -9.79 2.88
N SER A 163 -15.05 -9.61 3.17
CA SER A 163 -16.09 -10.62 2.95
C SER A 163 -16.27 -11.00 1.48
N ASN A 164 -15.80 -10.16 0.55
CA ASN A 164 -15.89 -10.40 -0.89
C ASN A 164 -14.59 -11.00 -1.48
N ASN A 165 -13.58 -11.27 -0.64
CA ASN A 165 -12.35 -11.89 -1.08
C ASN A 165 -12.60 -13.33 -1.55
N TYR A 166 -11.93 -13.73 -2.62
CA TYR A 166 -12.02 -15.09 -3.17
C TYR A 166 -10.65 -15.75 -3.16
N ILE A 167 -10.41 -16.59 -2.15
CA ILE A 167 -9.11 -17.26 -1.93
C ILE A 167 -9.34 -18.77 -1.86
N VAL A 168 -9.14 -19.49 -2.97
CA VAL A 168 -9.45 -20.93 -3.08
C VAL A 168 -8.47 -21.66 -4.00
N GLY A 169 -8.31 -22.97 -3.80
CA GLY A 169 -7.47 -23.80 -4.66
C GLY A 169 -5.98 -23.46 -4.61
N ASN A 170 -5.51 -22.81 -3.54
CA ASN A 170 -4.10 -22.61 -3.26
C ASN A 170 -3.57 -23.75 -2.37
N LYS A 171 -2.28 -23.74 -2.01
CA LYS A 171 -1.70 -24.75 -1.13
C LYS A 171 -2.48 -24.86 0.20
N PRO A 172 -2.85 -26.07 0.66
CA PRO A 172 -3.55 -26.22 1.92
C PRO A 172 -2.71 -25.70 3.10
N PRO A 173 -3.28 -24.91 4.05
CA PRO A 173 -2.52 -24.34 5.16
C PRO A 173 -1.77 -25.37 6.02
N LYS A 174 -2.29 -26.60 6.13
CA LYS A 174 -1.66 -27.70 6.88
C LYS A 174 -0.37 -28.22 6.25
N GLU A 175 -0.19 -27.98 4.95
CA GLU A 175 1.01 -28.35 4.20
C GLU A 175 2.01 -27.19 4.10
N CYS A 176 1.63 -26.00 4.61
CA CYS A 176 2.50 -24.86 4.75
C CYS A 176 3.19 -24.89 6.12
N GLY A 177 4.50 -24.70 6.13
CA GLY A 177 5.30 -24.49 7.34
C GLY A 177 5.43 -23.01 7.68
N ASP A 178 4.32 -22.27 7.68
CA ASP A 178 4.33 -20.82 7.81
C ASP A 178 4.89 -20.39 9.17
N LEU A 179 6.08 -19.80 9.16
CA LEU A 179 6.75 -19.24 10.33
C LEU A 179 7.07 -17.77 10.08
N CYS A 180 6.66 -16.92 11.02
CA CYS A 180 6.95 -15.49 10.98
C CYS A 180 8.32 -15.16 11.61
N PRO A 181 8.95 -14.05 11.21
CA PRO A 181 10.23 -13.61 11.77
C PRO A 181 10.27 -13.57 13.30
N GLY A 182 11.34 -14.11 13.89
CA GLY A 182 11.58 -14.06 15.33
C GLY A 182 10.64 -14.94 16.18
N THR A 183 9.82 -15.81 15.58
CA THR A 183 8.92 -16.70 16.34
C THR A 183 9.68 -17.75 17.16
N ILE A 184 10.89 -18.12 16.70
CA ILE A 184 11.78 -19.10 17.38
C ILE A 184 12.74 -18.38 18.34
N GLU A 185 12.83 -17.05 18.25
CA GLU A 185 13.72 -16.23 19.07
C GLU A 185 12.99 -15.73 20.32
N GLU A 186 13.73 -15.42 21.39
CA GLU A 186 13.15 -14.97 22.67
C GLU A 186 12.32 -13.69 22.55
N LYS A 187 12.51 -12.92 21.47
CA LYS A 187 11.81 -11.67 21.21
C LYS A 187 11.09 -11.71 19.85
N PRO A 188 9.80 -12.04 19.83
CA PRO A 188 9.04 -12.06 18.58
C PRO A 188 8.96 -10.66 17.96
N MET A 189 9.26 -10.56 16.67
CA MET A 189 9.33 -9.28 15.96
C MET A 189 7.99 -8.82 15.39
N CYS A 190 7.08 -9.76 15.10
CA CYS A 190 5.82 -9.45 14.43
C CYS A 190 4.68 -9.20 15.42
N GLU A 191 3.73 -8.36 15.01
CA GLU A 191 2.47 -8.17 15.74
C GLU A 191 1.54 -9.38 15.56
N LYS A 192 0.65 -9.59 16.54
CA LYS A 192 -0.41 -10.61 16.48
C LYS A 192 -1.76 -9.94 16.33
N THR A 193 -2.64 -10.54 15.54
CA THR A 193 -4.05 -10.14 15.47
C THR A 193 -4.94 -11.38 15.53
N THR A 194 -6.26 -11.20 15.61
CA THR A 194 -7.23 -12.32 15.58
C THR A 194 -7.88 -12.39 14.21
N ILE A 195 -7.71 -13.52 13.50
CA ILE A 195 -8.42 -13.83 12.25
C ILE A 195 -9.22 -15.09 12.51
N ASN A 196 -10.53 -15.08 12.28
CA ASN A 196 -11.40 -16.25 12.45
C ASN A 196 -11.22 -16.96 13.82
N ASN A 197 -11.09 -16.17 14.90
CA ASN A 197 -10.82 -16.62 16.27
C ASN A 197 -9.41 -17.21 16.53
N GLU A 198 -8.50 -17.16 15.56
CA GLU A 198 -7.11 -17.56 15.73
C GLU A 198 -6.20 -16.34 15.98
N TYR A 199 -5.59 -16.30 17.16
CA TYR A 199 -4.65 -15.25 17.56
C TYR A 199 -3.21 -15.68 17.25
N ASN A 200 -2.64 -15.13 16.17
CA ASN A 200 -1.33 -15.55 15.66
C ASN A 200 -0.52 -14.38 15.10
N TYR A 201 0.78 -14.61 14.90
CA TYR A 201 1.70 -13.63 14.30
C TYR A 201 1.32 -13.33 12.86
N ARG A 202 1.54 -12.07 12.46
CA ARG A 202 1.21 -11.59 11.12
C ARG A 202 2.45 -11.29 10.30
N CYS A 203 2.59 -11.96 9.17
CA CYS A 203 3.73 -11.83 8.28
C CYS A 203 3.34 -12.10 6.83
N TRP A 204 4.09 -11.47 5.92
CA TRP A 204 3.98 -11.68 4.47
C TRP A 204 4.88 -12.81 3.99
N THR A 205 6.01 -13.02 4.65
CA THR A 205 7.04 -14.04 4.35
C THR A 205 7.77 -14.44 5.64
N THR A 206 8.72 -15.39 5.55
CA THR A 206 9.66 -15.72 6.65
C THR A 206 10.46 -14.53 7.17
N ASN A 207 10.63 -13.48 6.35
CA ASN A 207 11.56 -12.37 6.59
C ASN A 207 10.85 -11.04 6.83
N HIS A 208 9.53 -10.96 6.55
CA HIS A 208 8.79 -9.70 6.62
C HIS A 208 7.49 -9.83 7.40
N CYS A 209 7.42 -9.13 8.53
CA CYS A 209 6.18 -8.97 9.29
C CYS A 209 5.14 -8.14 8.51
N GLN A 210 3.87 -8.41 8.77
CA GLN A 210 2.79 -7.56 8.31
C GLN A 210 2.79 -6.30 9.15
N LYS A 211 2.98 -5.17 8.50
CA LYS A 211 2.98 -3.89 9.18
C LYS A 211 1.54 -3.36 9.25
N THR A 212 1.10 -2.96 10.43
CA THR A 212 -0.24 -2.38 10.66
C THR A 212 -0.35 -1.01 9.95
N GLY A 213 -1.39 -0.84 9.13
CA GLY A 213 -1.65 0.40 8.38
C GLY A 213 -2.32 1.47 9.26
N CYS A 214 -2.20 2.76 8.88
CA CYS A 214 -2.84 3.88 9.60
C CYS A 214 -4.35 3.69 9.79
N LYS A 215 -5.02 2.98 8.88
CA LYS A 215 -6.45 2.67 8.96
C LYS A 215 -6.79 1.78 10.16
N ALA A 216 -6.02 0.72 10.38
CA ALA A 216 -6.17 -0.15 11.55
C ALA A 216 -5.85 0.59 12.85
N PHE A 217 -4.79 1.41 12.86
CA PHE A 217 -4.49 2.29 13.99
C PHE A 217 -5.65 3.26 14.30
N PHE A 218 -6.27 3.85 13.27
CA PHE A 218 -7.41 4.76 13.45
C PHE A 218 -8.64 4.03 14.00
N LEU A 219 -8.97 2.83 13.50
CA LEU A 219 -10.09 2.03 14.00
C LEU A 219 -9.86 1.56 15.45
N GLN A 220 -8.64 1.12 15.79
CA GLN A 220 -8.28 0.73 17.15
C GLN A 220 -8.38 1.91 18.13
N MET A 221 -7.97 3.11 17.71
CA MET A 221 -8.17 4.35 18.45
C MET A 221 -9.64 4.71 18.67
N LEU A 222 -10.52 4.45 17.70
CA LEU A 222 -11.95 4.70 17.84
C LEU A 222 -12.65 3.70 18.77
N SER A 223 -12.13 2.48 18.89
CA SER A 223 -12.65 1.44 19.77
C SER A 223 -12.17 1.55 21.23
N SER A 224 -11.16 2.38 21.52
CA SER A 224 -10.67 2.58 22.88
C SER A 224 -11.65 3.43 23.70
N PRO A 225 -12.13 2.97 24.87
CA PRO A 225 -13.02 3.75 25.74
C PRO A 225 -12.34 4.97 26.37
N ASP A 226 -11.00 5.03 26.33
CA ASP A 226 -10.21 6.12 26.87
C ASP A 226 -9.73 7.03 25.74
N ARG A 227 -10.32 8.23 25.60
CA ARG A 227 -9.92 9.26 24.59
C ARG A 227 -8.54 9.87 24.86
N ARG A 228 -7.73 9.24 25.71
CA ARG A 228 -6.40 9.68 26.17
C ARG A 228 -5.28 8.70 25.87
N THR A 229 -5.46 7.73 24.96
CA THR A 229 -4.31 6.92 24.51
C THR A 229 -3.40 7.76 23.63
N LEU A 230 -2.52 8.50 24.30
CA LEU A 230 -1.36 9.19 23.78
C LEU A 230 -0.40 8.13 23.21
N CYS A 231 0.09 8.34 21.99
CA CYS A 231 1.06 7.47 21.36
C CYS A 231 2.29 7.28 22.28
N VAL A 232 2.49 6.08 22.81
CA VAL A 232 3.75 5.70 23.44
C VAL A 232 4.63 5.13 22.33
N LEU A 233 5.65 5.90 21.94
CA LEU A 233 6.74 5.41 21.09
C LEU A 233 7.48 4.27 21.83
N PRO A 234 7.99 3.24 21.14
CA PRO A 234 8.94 2.33 21.75
C PRO A 234 10.20 3.12 22.20
N PRO A 235 10.83 2.76 23.33
CA PRO A 235 12.02 3.46 23.81
C PRO A 235 13.18 3.13 22.87
N GLY A 236 13.64 4.08 22.06
CA GLY A 236 14.71 3.81 21.11
C GLY A 236 15.31 5.00 20.35
N ASP A 237 14.58 6.09 20.06
CA ASP A 237 15.14 7.20 19.28
C ASP A 237 14.72 8.56 19.84
N ALA A 238 15.31 8.95 20.97
CA ALA A 238 15.32 10.32 21.44
C ALA A 238 16.58 11.04 20.92
N GLY A 239 16.63 11.29 19.61
CA GLY A 239 17.50 12.30 19.02
C GLY A 239 16.83 13.69 19.10
N PRO A 240 17.58 14.80 19.18
CA PRO A 240 17.01 16.14 19.19
C PRO A 240 16.23 16.40 17.90
N PRO A 241 15.21 17.30 17.92
CA PRO A 241 14.39 17.57 16.76
C PRO A 241 15.25 18.15 15.61
N PRO A 242 15.14 17.63 14.37
CA PRO A 242 15.78 18.29 13.24
C PRO A 242 15.06 19.63 12.98
N GLY A 243 15.86 20.67 12.70
CA GLY A 243 15.38 22.00 12.35
C GLY A 243 14.59 22.02 11.03
N PRO A 244 14.01 23.16 10.66
CA PRO A 244 13.11 23.28 9.52
C PRO A 244 13.91 23.28 8.22
N ARG A 245 14.38 22.11 7.75
CA ARG A 245 14.86 21.81 6.39
C ARG A 245 15.53 20.42 6.36
N GLU A 246 14.78 19.35 6.51
CA GLU A 246 15.24 18.01 6.11
C GLU A 246 14.08 17.20 5.52
N SER A 247 14.08 17.07 4.19
CA SER A 247 13.17 16.23 3.43
C SER A 247 13.90 14.94 3.03
N GLY A 248 13.60 13.85 3.75
CA GLY A 248 13.95 12.47 3.39
C GLY A 248 12.71 11.65 3.02
N PRO A 249 12.86 10.45 2.41
CA PRO A 249 11.76 9.76 1.76
C PRO A 249 10.77 9.15 2.78
N GLY A 250 9.48 9.37 2.55
CA GLY A 250 8.41 8.47 2.99
C GLY A 250 8.19 8.31 4.50
N ARG A 251 8.17 9.40 5.28
CA ARG A 251 7.49 9.38 6.59
C ARG A 251 6.05 9.85 6.41
N CYS A 252 5.08 9.05 6.87
CA CYS A 252 3.72 9.56 7.06
C CYS A 252 3.82 10.77 8.00
N LEU A 253 3.41 11.95 7.53
CA LEU A 253 3.21 13.13 8.36
C LEU A 253 2.01 12.87 9.28
N GLN A 254 2.25 12.11 10.34
CA GLN A 254 1.26 11.71 11.31
C GLN A 254 1.20 12.76 12.43
N THR A 255 0.93 14.01 12.06
CA THR A 255 0.49 15.04 13.00
C THR A 255 -0.99 15.29 12.75
N CYS A 256 -1.85 14.43 13.30
CA CYS A 256 -3.22 14.85 13.58
C CYS A 256 -3.16 15.94 14.67
N ARG A 257 -3.04 17.20 14.25
CA ARG A 257 -3.18 18.35 15.15
C ARG A 257 -4.50 18.19 15.92
N SER A 258 -4.43 18.28 17.24
CA SER A 258 -5.58 18.18 18.16
C SER A 258 -6.67 19.22 17.87
N SER A 259 -6.39 20.24 17.06
CA SER A 259 -7.31 21.29 16.64
C SER A 259 -8.17 20.96 15.40
N LEU A 260 -7.93 19.84 14.71
CA LEU A 260 -8.71 19.47 13.52
C LEU A 260 -10.03 18.79 13.89
N SER A 261 -11.11 19.14 13.17
CA SER A 261 -12.43 18.52 13.31
C SER A 261 -12.41 17.03 12.90
N LEU A 262 -13.37 16.22 13.37
CA LEU A 262 -13.42 14.77 13.07
C LEU A 262 -13.36 14.47 11.56
N ARG A 263 -14.05 15.28 10.75
CA ARG A 263 -14.02 15.19 9.28
C ARG A 263 -12.61 15.42 8.71
N GLN A 264 -11.87 16.41 9.23
CA GLN A 264 -10.52 16.73 8.75
C GLN A 264 -9.50 15.64 9.13
N ARG A 265 -9.66 14.96 10.27
CA ARG A 265 -8.82 13.81 10.65
C ARG A 265 -9.08 12.60 9.75
N GLN A 266 -10.34 12.38 9.38
CA GLN A 266 -10.74 11.31 8.48
C GLN A 266 -10.14 11.51 7.08
N VAL A 267 -10.10 12.75 6.57
CA VAL A 267 -9.45 13.10 5.30
C VAL A 267 -7.93 12.91 5.36
N ALA A 268 -7.28 13.34 6.45
CA ALA A 268 -5.83 13.20 6.64
C ALA A 268 -5.36 11.74 6.71
N CYS A 269 -6.15 10.83 7.30
CA CYS A 269 -5.83 9.41 7.38
C CYS A 269 -6.26 8.61 6.13
N SER A 270 -7.19 9.12 5.32
CA SER A 270 -7.68 8.43 4.12
C SER A 270 -6.83 8.69 2.87
N GLY A 271 -5.83 9.57 2.93
CA GLY A 271 -5.03 9.93 1.75
C GLY A 271 -5.86 10.54 0.61
N VAL A 272 -7.08 11.00 0.91
CA VAL A 272 -7.93 11.70 -0.06
C VAL A 272 -7.47 13.15 -0.07
N PHE A 273 -6.44 13.43 -0.86
CA PHE A 273 -6.27 14.77 -1.39
C PHE A 273 -7.30 14.91 -2.51
N THR A 274 -8.39 15.64 -2.23
CA THR A 274 -9.25 16.22 -3.27
C THR A 274 -8.48 17.26 -4.05
#